data_AF-A0A256YU76-F1
#
_entry.id   AF-A0A256YU76-F1
#
_cell.length_a   1.000
_cell.length_b   1.000
_cell.length_c   1.000
_cell.angle_alpha   90.00
_cell.angle_beta   90.00
_cell.angle_gamma   90.00
#
_symmetry.space_group_name_H-M   'P 1'
#
loop_
_entity.id
_entity.type
_entity.pdbx_description
1 polymer ?
#
loop_
_entity_poly.entity_id
_entity_poly.type
_entity_poly.pdbx_seq_one_letter_code
_entity_poly.pdbx_strand_id
1 'polypeptide(L)'
;MRIFRTPDVLLQRLETYEKSGGDLVYITVAGLSDALSGVVAGCTKHPVIACPPDLEKFGWAKAFSSAMTPKGVPVLLATRPENAALAAAKILALANRSLYKSIEDYMSKRRAETLKAGETLRKQP
;
A
#
# COMPACT_ATOMS: atom_id res chain seq x y z
N MET A 1 -2.59 -14.76 -2.97
CA MET A 1 -2.80 -15.26 -4.36
C MET A 1 -1.44 -15.59 -4.97
N ARG A 2 -1.31 -16.62 -5.81
CA ARG A 2 -0.05 -16.94 -6.51
C ARG A 2 -0.21 -16.68 -8.01
N ILE A 3 0.17 -15.49 -8.47
CA ILE A 3 -0.07 -15.04 -9.85
C ILE A 3 0.49 -16.01 -10.91
N PHE A 4 1.66 -16.58 -10.69
CA PHE A 4 2.28 -17.53 -11.63
C PHE A 4 1.59 -18.89 -11.73
N ARG A 5 0.67 -19.22 -10.81
CA ARG A 5 -0.03 -20.51 -10.81
C ARG A 5 -1.52 -20.37 -11.14
N THR A 6 -2.13 -19.27 -10.73
CA THR A 6 -3.56 -19.02 -10.88
C THR A 6 -3.82 -17.60 -11.39
N PRO A 7 -3.37 -17.26 -12.60
CA PRO A 7 -3.57 -15.93 -13.16
C PRO A 7 -5.04 -15.64 -13.48
N ASP A 8 -5.76 -16.64 -13.98
CA ASP A 8 -7.20 -16.62 -14.27
C ASP A 8 -8.03 -16.25 -13.04
N VAL A 9 -7.75 -16.86 -11.89
CA VAL A 9 -8.46 -16.58 -10.63
C VAL A 9 -8.23 -15.14 -10.18
N LEU A 10 -7.05 -14.56 -10.45
CA LEU A 10 -6.80 -13.15 -10.13
C LEU A 10 -7.67 -12.25 -10.99
N LEU A 11 -7.68 -12.47 -12.30
CA LEU A 11 -8.43 -11.65 -13.24
C LEU A 11 -9.93 -11.68 -12.94
N GLN A 12 -10.48 -12.86 -12.65
CA GLN A 12 -11.90 -13.00 -12.27
C GLN A 12 -12.25 -12.21 -11.00
N ARG A 13 -11.36 -12.21 -10.00
CA ARG A 13 -11.57 -11.43 -8.77
C ARG A 13 -11.48 -9.94 -9.03
N LEU A 14 -10.49 -9.50 -9.81
CA LEU A 14 -10.37 -8.09 -10.19
C LEU A 14 -11.64 -7.63 -10.89
N GLU A 15 -12.11 -8.36 -11.89
CA GLU A 15 -13.34 -8.02 -12.61
C GLU A 15 -14.55 -7.90 -11.67
N THR A 16 -14.65 -8.79 -10.68
CA THR A 16 -15.72 -8.74 -9.68
C THR A 16 -15.64 -7.46 -8.83
N TYR A 17 -14.44 -7.07 -8.40
CA TYR A 17 -14.25 -5.83 -7.63
C TYR A 17 -14.47 -4.58 -8.48
N GLU A 18 -14.00 -4.55 -9.72
CA GLU A 18 -14.21 -3.44 -10.65
C GLU A 18 -15.69 -3.17 -10.93
N LYS A 19 -16.52 -4.23 -10.92
CA LYS A 19 -17.98 -4.15 -11.08
C LYS A 19 -18.70 -3.59 -9.85
N SER A 20 -18.05 -3.50 -8.69
CA SER A 20 -18.69 -3.02 -7.45
C SER A 20 -19.02 -1.52 -7.48
N GLY A 21 -18.38 -0.73 -8.35
CA GLY A 21 -18.64 0.70 -8.51
C GLY A 21 -18.16 1.60 -7.36
N GLY A 22 -17.50 1.04 -6.33
CA GLY A 22 -16.98 1.79 -5.20
C GLY A 22 -15.59 2.40 -5.43
N ASP A 23 -15.19 3.29 -4.52
CA ASP A 23 -13.81 3.79 -4.45
C ASP A 23 -12.90 2.68 -3.90
N LEU A 24 -12.00 2.18 -4.74
CA LEU A 24 -11.09 1.08 -4.42
C LEU A 24 -9.64 1.52 -4.44
N VAL A 25 -8.84 0.90 -3.58
CA VAL A 25 -7.38 0.90 -3.60
C VAL A 25 -6.93 -0.53 -3.39
N TYR A 26 -6.11 -1.07 -4.28
CA TYR A 26 -5.58 -2.43 -4.16
C TYR A 26 -4.27 -2.40 -3.39
N ILE A 27 -4.16 -3.27 -2.37
CA ILE A 27 -2.89 -3.54 -1.69
C ILE A 27 -2.44 -4.94 -2.09
N THR A 28 -1.31 -5.04 -2.78
CA THR A 28 -0.73 -6.29 -3.24
C THR A 28 0.41 -6.72 -2.34
N VAL A 29 0.42 -8.00 -1.97
CA VAL A 29 1.46 -8.62 -1.14
C VAL A 29 2.02 -9.81 -1.90
N ALA A 30 3.21 -9.66 -2.46
CA ALA A 30 3.90 -10.70 -3.20
C ALA A 30 5.32 -10.87 -2.67
N GLY A 31 5.69 -12.11 -2.30
CA GLY A 31 7.07 -12.48 -2.00
C GLY A 31 7.84 -12.85 -3.26
N LEU A 32 9.17 -12.93 -3.14
CA LEU A 32 10.10 -13.24 -4.22
C LEU A 32 9.94 -12.26 -5.40
N SER A 33 9.67 -12.75 -6.61
CA SER A 33 9.40 -11.91 -7.78
C SER A 33 7.99 -11.31 -7.72
N ASP A 34 7.89 -9.98 -7.71
CA ASP A 34 6.61 -9.27 -7.66
C ASP A 34 6.02 -9.03 -9.05
N ALA A 35 5.48 -10.09 -9.67
CA ALA A 35 4.63 -9.93 -10.84
C ALA A 35 3.17 -9.56 -10.49
N LEU A 36 2.74 -9.83 -9.25
CA LEU A 36 1.35 -9.62 -8.84
C LEU A 36 1.00 -8.13 -8.89
N SER A 37 1.85 -7.27 -8.32
CA SER A 37 1.60 -5.83 -8.27
C SER A 37 1.51 -5.23 -9.67
N GLY A 38 2.40 -5.62 -10.57
CA GLY A 38 2.39 -5.16 -11.96
C GLY A 38 1.16 -5.62 -12.74
N VAL A 39 0.75 -6.89 -12.59
CA VAL A 39 -0.45 -7.39 -13.28
C VAL A 39 -1.71 -6.70 -12.76
N VAL A 40 -1.85 -6.54 -11.44
CA VAL A 40 -3.01 -5.83 -10.88
C VAL A 40 -3.05 -4.39 -11.38
N ALA A 41 -1.93 -3.66 -11.35
CA ALA A 41 -1.85 -2.28 -11.83
C ALA A 41 -2.11 -2.12 -13.33
N GLY A 42 -1.77 -3.13 -14.15
CA GLY A 42 -2.06 -3.10 -15.58
C GLY A 42 -3.53 -3.41 -15.92
N CYS A 43 -4.25 -4.07 -15.01
CA CYS A 43 -5.62 -4.52 -15.24
C CYS A 43 -6.70 -3.67 -14.55
N THR A 44 -6.32 -2.75 -13.66
CA THR A 44 -7.27 -1.88 -12.94
C THR A 44 -7.05 -0.41 -13.23
N LYS A 45 -8.13 0.37 -13.14
CA LYS A 45 -8.11 1.84 -13.14
C LYS A 45 -7.82 2.44 -11.76
N HIS A 46 -7.86 1.63 -10.70
CA HIS A 46 -7.70 2.06 -9.32
C HIS A 46 -6.23 2.07 -8.88
N PRO A 47 -5.86 2.87 -7.86
CA PRO A 47 -4.50 2.89 -7.34
C PRO A 47 -4.07 1.53 -6.79
N VAL A 48 -2.81 1.16 -7.05
CA VAL A 48 -2.21 -0.09 -6.55
C VAL A 48 -0.99 0.21 -5.69
N ILE A 49 -0.98 -0.37 -4.49
CA ILE A 49 0.09 -0.26 -3.52
C ILE A 49 0.71 -1.64 -3.29
N ALA A 50 1.97 -1.81 -3.68
CA ALA A 50 2.77 -2.97 -3.35
C ALA A 50 3.31 -2.87 -1.93
N CYS A 51 3.03 -3.88 -1.10
CA CYS A 51 3.59 -4.04 0.24
C CYS A 51 4.27 -5.41 0.36
N PRO A 52 5.50 -5.55 -0.15
CA PRO A 52 6.19 -6.84 -0.18
C PRO A 52 6.61 -7.33 1.23
N PRO A 53 6.38 -8.61 1.59
CA PRO A 53 6.62 -9.12 2.94
C PRO A 53 8.09 -9.42 3.23
N ASP A 54 8.91 -9.57 2.20
CA ASP A 54 10.31 -10.01 2.25
C ASP A 54 11.29 -8.90 1.84
N LEU A 55 10.83 -7.65 1.90
CA LEU A 55 11.64 -6.47 1.58
C LEU A 55 12.89 -6.39 2.45
N GLU A 56 12.77 -6.61 3.75
CA GLU A 56 13.91 -6.56 4.67
C GLU A 56 14.94 -7.66 4.36
N LYS A 57 14.48 -8.82 3.88
CA LYS A 57 15.33 -9.98 3.58
C LYS A 57 16.13 -9.79 2.30
N PHE A 58 15.52 -9.25 1.24
CA PHE A 58 16.13 -9.14 -0.09
C PHE A 58 16.51 -7.71 -0.47
N GLY A 59 16.22 -6.73 0.39
CA GLY A 59 16.61 -5.34 0.26
C GLY A 59 16.22 -4.71 -1.08
N TRP A 60 17.21 -4.08 -1.72
CA TRP A 60 17.04 -3.35 -2.98
C TRP A 60 16.52 -4.21 -4.12
N ALA A 61 16.93 -5.48 -4.22
CA ALA A 61 16.45 -6.36 -5.27
C ALA A 61 14.92 -6.52 -5.21
N LYS A 62 14.36 -6.59 -4.00
CA LYS A 62 12.92 -6.67 -3.81
C LYS A 62 12.21 -5.34 -4.05
N ALA A 63 12.82 -4.24 -3.61
CA ALA A 63 12.29 -2.89 -3.89
C ALA A 63 12.18 -2.66 -5.41
N PHE A 64 13.24 -2.96 -6.16
CA PHE A 64 13.24 -2.82 -7.62
C PHE A 64 12.23 -3.75 -8.28
N SER A 65 12.14 -5.02 -7.86
CA SER A 65 11.14 -5.94 -8.40
C SER A 65 9.69 -5.45 -8.22
N SER A 66 9.42 -4.62 -7.22
CA SER A 66 8.05 -4.17 -6.89
C SER A 66 7.74 -2.78 -7.46
N ALA A 67 8.75 -1.90 -7.56
CA ALA A 67 8.58 -0.50 -7.98
C ALA A 67 8.93 -0.23 -9.44
N MET A 68 9.87 -0.98 -10.03
CA MET A 68 10.32 -0.76 -11.41
C MET A 68 9.31 -1.37 -12.39
N THR A 69 8.38 -0.55 -12.84
CA THR A 69 7.25 -0.93 -13.69
C THR A 69 7.33 -0.23 -15.06
N PRO A 70 6.76 -0.83 -16.12
CA PRO A 70 6.74 -0.21 -17.44
C PRO A 70 5.83 1.03 -17.47
N LYS A 71 6.02 1.87 -18.49
CA LYS A 71 5.19 3.05 -18.73
C LYS A 71 3.71 2.66 -18.80
N GLY A 72 2.87 3.38 -18.05
CA GLY A 72 1.42 3.16 -18.02
C GLY A 72 0.94 2.14 -16.98
N VAL A 73 1.83 1.55 -16.19
CA VAL A 73 1.50 0.57 -15.13
C VAL A 73 2.02 1.06 -13.77
N PRO A 74 1.42 2.12 -13.18
CA PRO A 74 1.94 2.72 -11.96
C PRO A 74 1.71 1.83 -10.74
N VAL A 75 2.79 1.54 -10.00
CA VAL A 75 2.73 0.84 -8.70
C VAL A 75 3.38 1.70 -7.62
N LEU A 76 2.69 1.88 -6.51
CA LEU A 76 3.22 2.58 -5.33
C LEU A 76 3.87 1.58 -4.38
N LEU A 77 5.12 1.80 -3.96
CA LEU A 77 5.79 0.92 -3.01
C LEU A 77 5.60 1.42 -1.57
N ALA A 78 5.02 0.59 -0.72
CA ALA A 78 4.97 0.79 0.73
C ALA A 78 5.81 -0.29 1.42
N THR A 79 6.81 0.13 2.20
CA THR A 79 7.77 -0.80 2.83
C THR A 79 7.24 -1.46 4.10
N ARG A 80 6.19 -0.92 4.69
CA ARG A 80 5.56 -1.40 5.93
C ARG A 80 4.05 -1.54 5.76
N PRO A 81 3.42 -2.58 6.34
CA PRO A 81 1.97 -2.77 6.26
C PRO A 81 1.17 -1.57 6.77
N GLU A 82 1.61 -0.93 7.86
CA GLU A 82 0.93 0.23 8.43
C GLU A 82 0.97 1.43 7.49
N ASN A 83 2.09 1.61 6.78
CA ASN A 83 2.24 2.66 5.78
C ASN A 83 1.38 2.38 4.54
N ALA A 84 1.28 1.12 4.11
CA ALA A 84 0.41 0.73 3.02
C ALA A 84 -1.07 1.01 3.34
N ALA A 85 -1.51 0.62 4.54
CA ALA A 85 -2.87 0.87 5.02
C ALA A 85 -3.16 2.38 5.15
N LEU A 86 -2.23 3.14 5.74
CA LEU A 86 -2.41 4.58 5.89
C LEU A 86 -2.40 5.31 4.54
N ALA A 87 -1.57 4.88 3.59
CA ALA A 87 -1.56 5.43 2.23
C ALA A 87 -2.89 5.15 1.51
N ALA A 88 -3.41 3.93 1.58
CA ALA A 88 -4.71 3.59 1.03
C ALA A 88 -5.84 4.42 1.67
N ALA A 89 -5.83 4.55 3.01
CA ALA A 89 -6.81 5.36 3.72
C ALA A 89 -6.73 6.84 3.30
N LYS A 90 -5.53 7.40 3.13
CA LYS A 90 -5.34 8.78 2.65
C LYS A 90 -5.85 8.99 1.22
N ILE A 91 -5.67 8.01 0.34
CA ILE A 91 -6.21 8.06 -1.03
C ILE A 91 -7.73 8.07 -0.99
N LEU A 92 -8.35 7.15 -0.24
CA LEU A 92 -9.82 7.07 -0.11
C LEU A 92 -10.41 8.31 0.60
N ALA A 93 -9.66 8.92 1.51
CA ALA A 93 -10.07 10.12 2.22
C ALA A 93 -10.24 11.35 1.32
N LEU A 94 -9.66 11.34 0.11
CA LEU A 94 -9.89 12.41 -0.88
C LEU A 94 -11.36 12.51 -1.29
N ALA A 95 -12.08 11.39 -1.29
CA ALA A 95 -13.51 11.33 -1.58
C ALA A 95 -14.37 11.23 -0.29
N ASN A 96 -13.78 10.87 0.84
CA ASN A 96 -14.50 10.64 2.10
C ASN A 96 -14.06 11.59 3.22
N ARG A 97 -14.89 12.61 3.50
CA ARG A 97 -14.63 13.64 4.51
C ARG A 97 -14.58 13.09 5.95
N SER A 98 -15.36 12.06 6.25
CA SER A 98 -15.33 11.42 7.58
C SER A 98 -13.98 10.74 7.81
N LEU A 99 -13.50 9.99 6.81
CA LEU A 99 -12.21 9.33 6.86
C LEU A 99 -11.06 10.35 6.93
N TYR A 100 -11.17 11.46 6.21
CA TYR A 100 -10.20 12.56 6.29
C TYR A 100 -10.03 13.06 7.73
N LYS A 101 -11.14 13.29 8.44
CA LYS A 101 -11.11 13.72 9.85
C LYS A 101 -10.47 12.66 10.76
N SER A 102 -10.80 11.39 10.57
CA SER A 102 -10.17 10.30 11.34
C SER A 102 -8.65 10.23 11.13
N ILE A 103 -8.17 10.53 9.92
CA ILE A 103 -6.74 10.60 9.63
C ILE A 103 -6.10 11.82 10.30
N GLU A 104 -6.77 12.98 10.31
CA GLU A 104 -6.29 14.18 11.01
C GLU A 104 -6.10 13.94 12.52
N ASP A 105 -7.09 13.30 13.16
CA ASP A 105 -7.02 12.91 14.56
C ASP A 105 -5.85 11.93 14.82
N TYR A 106 -5.71 10.92 13.97
CA TYR A 106 -4.60 9.97 14.04
C TYR A 106 -3.23 10.66 13.94
N MET A 107 -3.05 11.54 12.97
CA MET A 107 -1.79 12.28 12.76
C MET A 107 -1.48 13.22 13.95
N SER A 108 -2.50 13.86 14.50
CA SER A 108 -2.37 14.74 15.68
C SER A 108 -1.92 13.96 16.91
N LYS A 109 -2.50 12.78 17.14
CA LYS A 109 -2.10 11.87 18.22
C LYS A 109 -0.63 11.43 18.09
N ARG A 110 -0.23 10.98 16.89
CA ARG A 110 1.16 10.56 16.60
C ARG A 110 2.18 11.68 16.81
N ARG A 111 1.80 12.92 16.44
CA ARG A 111 2.63 14.11 16.68
C ARG A 111 2.81 14.35 18.18
N ALA A 112 1.73 14.29 18.96
CA ALA A 112 1.80 14.47 20.41
C ALA A 112 2.65 13.38 21.10
N GLU A 113 2.54 12.12 20.68
CA GLU A 113 3.38 11.01 21.16
C GLU A 113 4.86 11.27 20.91
N THR A 114 5.21 11.75 19.71
CA THR A 114 6.60 12.02 19.31
C THR A 114 7.21 13.17 20.13
N LEU A 115 6.44 14.25 20.37
CA LEU A 115 6.88 15.37 21.19
C LEU A 115 7.14 14.95 22.64
N LYS A 116 6.22 14.18 23.23
CA LYS A 116 6.38 13.65 24.60
C LYS A 116 7.62 12.76 24.73
N ALA A 117 7.86 11.87 23.76
CA ALA A 117 9.04 11.02 23.76
C ALA A 117 10.35 11.83 23.69
N GLY A 118 10.38 12.90 22.88
CA GLY A 118 11.51 13.82 22.80
C GLY A 118 11.79 14.56 24.12
N GLU A 119 10.75 14.94 24.86
CA GLU A 119 10.88 15.56 26.18
C GLU A 119 11.41 14.58 27.24
N THR A 120 11.04 13.29 27.17
CA THR A 120 11.57 12.26 28.07
C THR A 120 13.06 12.00 27.84
N LEU A 121 13.49 11.92 26.58
CA LEU A 121 14.90 11.70 26.21
C LEU A 121 15.81 12.86 26.65
N ARG A 122 15.32 14.10 26.61
CA ARG A 122 16.06 15.29 27.10
C ARG A 122 16.23 15.34 28.63
N LYS A 123 15.47 14.54 29.38
CA LYS A 123 15.50 14.50 30.86
C LYS A 123 16.31 13.34 31.42
N GLN A 124 16.91 12.49 30.58
CA GLN A 124 17.86 11.47 31.01
C GLN A 124 19.27 12.10 31.12
N PRO A 125 19.97 11.94 32.26
CA PRO A 125 21.31 12.50 32.48
C PRO A 125 22.39 11.85 31.61
#